data_AF-A0A972W275-F1
#
_entry.id   AF-A0A972W275-F1
#
_cell.length_a   1.000
_cell.length_b   1.000
_cell.length_c   1.000
_cell.angle_alpha   90.00
_cell.angle_beta   90.00
_cell.angle_gamma   90.00
#
_symmetry.space_group_name_H-M   'P 1'
#
loop_
_entity.id
_entity.type
_entity.pdbx_description
1 polymer ?
#
loop_
_entity_poly.entity_id
_entity_poly.type
_entity_poly.pdbx_seq_one_letter_code
_entity_poly.pdbx_strand_id
1 'polypeptide(L)'
;MKISNLKLLTFFFVSAIVFVSCNNDTVDVSEPISADEAIALAEVDDVSDEINNIIDDFFVENEDGVKSSDTESKTEDLLPCVTKTIELINTTKTITLDFGEGCELPNGNVLRGKIIMSYAIDSDVHSLTITHTYENFYFNDISIEGGNTIIRVRENDNGNLQSTITFNTTLTWPDGVFASREGTKTREWIEGYDTRTFGDNVFLITGNWKATFKDGTELSANVLEPLTREMACRFIISGVLEMQKGDSAGVLDFGDGSCDNVATFTNQADEEFEITLKGRMF
;
A
#
# COMPACT_ATOMS: atom_id res chain seq x y z
N MET A 1 8.89 51.39 -86.44
CA MET A 1 7.76 50.44 -86.52
C MET A 1 8.16 49.27 -87.42
N LYS A 2 8.62 48.16 -86.83
CA LYS A 2 8.49 46.77 -87.32
C LYS A 2 9.18 45.85 -86.32
N ILE A 3 8.38 44.94 -85.77
CA ILE A 3 8.70 43.93 -84.75
C ILE A 3 9.37 42.74 -85.45
N SER A 4 10.33 42.08 -84.79
CA SER A 4 10.75 40.73 -85.16
C SER A 4 11.35 39.96 -83.98
N ASN A 5 10.55 39.00 -83.49
CA ASN A 5 10.94 37.64 -83.13
C ASN A 5 11.92 37.42 -81.97
N LEU A 6 11.37 37.30 -80.75
CA LEU A 6 12.03 36.62 -79.64
C LEU A 6 11.56 35.16 -79.61
N LYS A 7 12.47 34.24 -79.89
CA LYS A 7 12.21 32.79 -79.87
C LYS A 7 12.04 32.29 -78.43
N LEU A 8 10.92 31.62 -78.24
CA LEU A 8 10.53 30.80 -77.10
C LEU A 8 11.54 29.66 -76.89
N LEU A 9 12.15 29.57 -75.70
CA LEU A 9 12.87 28.38 -75.25
C LEU A 9 12.38 28.03 -73.84
N THR A 10 11.36 27.18 -73.78
CA THR A 10 10.80 26.63 -72.56
C THR A 10 11.73 25.53 -72.05
N PHE A 11 12.47 25.79 -70.96
CA PHE A 11 13.25 24.78 -70.24
C PHE A 11 12.33 24.13 -69.20
N PHE A 12 11.87 22.90 -69.47
CA PHE A 12 11.05 22.12 -68.55
C PHE A 12 11.98 21.44 -67.54
N PHE A 13 12.21 22.09 -66.40
CA PHE A 13 12.95 21.51 -65.28
C PHE A 13 11.98 20.68 -64.44
N VAL A 14 11.91 19.36 -64.71
CA VAL A 14 11.20 18.42 -63.84
C VAL A 14 12.06 18.23 -62.60
N SER A 15 11.76 18.99 -61.56
CA SER A 15 12.26 18.73 -60.21
C SER A 15 11.54 17.50 -59.67
N ALA A 16 12.24 16.37 -59.62
CA ALA A 16 11.78 15.18 -58.90
C ALA A 16 11.87 15.47 -57.39
N ILE A 17 10.74 15.88 -56.81
CA ILE A 17 10.57 15.94 -55.35
C ILE A 17 10.51 14.51 -54.85
N VAL A 18 11.62 14.03 -54.30
CA VAL A 18 11.65 12.80 -53.52
C VAL A 18 11.03 13.13 -52.16
N PHE A 19 9.77 12.75 -51.96
CA PHE A 19 9.16 12.74 -50.64
C PHE A 19 9.81 11.62 -49.83
N VAL A 20 10.83 11.97 -49.03
CA VAL A 20 11.25 11.15 -47.89
C VAL A 20 10.22 11.41 -46.79
N SER A 21 9.28 10.49 -46.64
CA SER A 21 8.39 10.43 -45.49
C SER A 21 9.18 9.84 -44.33
N CYS A 22 9.68 10.68 -43.41
CA CYS A 22 10.03 10.21 -42.09
C CYS A 22 8.73 9.82 -41.39
N ASN A 23 8.54 8.52 -41.18
CA ASN A 23 7.55 8.05 -40.22
C ASN A 23 8.06 8.51 -38.86
N ASN A 24 7.43 9.52 -38.27
CA ASN A 24 7.64 9.85 -36.87
C ASN A 24 6.89 8.79 -36.05
N ASP A 25 7.40 7.56 -36.05
CA ASP A 25 7.13 6.64 -34.97
C ASP A 25 7.95 7.16 -33.80
N THR A 26 7.38 8.11 -33.05
CA THR A 26 7.83 8.36 -31.69
C THR A 26 7.55 7.07 -30.93
N VAL A 27 8.57 6.22 -30.83
CA VAL A 27 8.60 5.18 -29.82
C VAL A 27 8.48 5.93 -28.50
N ASP A 28 7.30 5.83 -27.88
CA ASP A 28 7.08 6.33 -26.54
C ASP A 28 7.98 5.46 -25.64
N VAL A 29 9.19 5.94 -25.37
CA VAL A 29 10.09 5.27 -24.45
C VAL A 29 9.49 5.56 -23.09
N SER A 30 8.77 4.59 -22.54
CA SER A 30 8.29 4.67 -21.17
C SER A 30 9.48 4.94 -20.26
N GLU A 31 9.38 5.99 -19.44
CA GLU A 31 10.43 6.29 -18.48
C GLU A 31 10.58 5.09 -17.52
N PRO A 32 11.80 4.63 -17.24
CA PRO A 32 12.00 3.56 -16.27
C PRO A 32 11.54 4.04 -14.88
N ILE A 33 11.20 3.07 -14.03
CA ILE A 33 10.96 3.33 -12.62
C ILE A 33 12.31 3.66 -11.98
N SER A 34 12.38 4.80 -11.28
CA SER A 34 13.55 5.23 -10.53
C SER A 34 13.57 4.61 -9.12
N ALA A 35 14.76 4.55 -8.52
CA ALA A 35 14.90 4.10 -7.13
C ALA A 35 14.09 4.97 -6.15
N ASP A 36 14.00 6.28 -6.39
CA ASP A 36 13.23 7.21 -5.55
C ASP A 36 11.72 6.91 -5.60
N GLU A 37 11.20 6.55 -6.79
CA GLU A 37 9.81 6.12 -6.95
C GLU A 37 9.53 4.79 -6.24
N ALA A 38 10.48 3.84 -6.30
CA ALA A 38 10.40 2.59 -5.55
C ALA A 38 10.37 2.82 -4.03
N ILE A 39 11.24 3.72 -3.53
CA ILE A 39 11.26 4.14 -2.12
C ILE A 39 9.93 4.77 -1.73
N ALA A 40 9.40 5.68 -2.55
CA ALA A 40 8.16 6.39 -2.24
C ALA A 40 6.97 5.42 -2.15
N LEU A 41 6.88 4.44 -3.05
CA LEU A 41 5.83 3.41 -2.97
C LEU A 41 5.98 2.56 -1.70
N ALA A 42 7.19 2.10 -1.39
CA ALA A 42 7.45 1.31 -0.19
C ALA A 42 7.12 2.08 1.10
N GLU A 43 7.39 3.39 1.16
CA GLU A 43 7.07 4.24 2.31
C GLU A 43 5.55 4.40 2.51
N VAL A 44 4.79 4.59 1.42
CA VAL A 44 3.32 4.63 1.46
C VAL A 44 2.73 3.31 1.96
N ASP A 45 3.34 2.19 1.56
CA ASP A 45 2.95 0.84 1.96
C ASP A 45 3.24 0.55 3.43
N ASP A 46 4.42 0.92 3.92
CA ASP A 46 4.81 0.75 5.32
C ASP A 46 3.82 1.45 6.27
N VAL A 47 3.52 2.73 6.03
CA VAL A 47 2.55 3.51 6.83
C VAL A 47 1.17 2.86 6.87
N SER A 48 0.70 2.34 5.74
CA SER A 48 -0.64 1.71 5.67
C SER A 48 -0.67 0.37 6.39
N ASP A 49 0.42 -0.40 6.31
CA ASP A 49 0.54 -1.69 6.98
C ASP A 49 0.67 -1.50 8.51
N GLU A 50 1.25 -0.41 9.00
CA GLU A 50 1.22 -0.04 10.43
C GLU A 50 -0.19 0.09 10.99
N ILE A 51 -1.05 0.80 10.27
CA ILE A 51 -2.42 1.03 10.70
C ILE A 51 -3.20 -0.28 10.70
N ASN A 52 -3.00 -1.10 9.67
CA ASN A 52 -3.61 -2.43 9.60
C ASN A 52 -3.16 -3.33 10.76
N ASN A 53 -1.93 -3.20 11.24
CA ASN A 53 -1.45 -3.94 12.40
C ASN A 53 -2.14 -3.54 13.70
N ILE A 54 -2.38 -2.25 13.92
CA ILE A 54 -3.14 -1.77 15.08
C ILE A 54 -4.57 -2.30 15.05
N ILE A 55 -5.19 -2.33 13.87
CA ILE A 55 -6.54 -2.84 13.68
C ILE A 55 -6.58 -4.35 13.91
N ASP A 56 -5.64 -5.10 13.34
CA ASP A 56 -5.56 -6.55 13.53
C ASP A 56 -5.39 -6.89 15.00
N ASP A 57 -4.44 -6.27 15.70
CA ASP A 57 -4.20 -6.48 17.13
C ASP A 57 -5.47 -6.22 17.96
N PHE A 58 -6.18 -5.12 17.66
CA PHE A 58 -7.47 -4.82 18.27
C PHE A 58 -8.51 -5.94 18.08
N PHE A 59 -8.68 -6.43 16.85
CA PHE A 59 -9.68 -7.45 16.53
C PHE A 59 -9.31 -8.82 17.13
N VAL A 60 -8.02 -9.15 17.16
CA VAL A 60 -7.52 -10.38 17.77
C VAL A 60 -7.87 -10.45 19.24
N GLU A 61 -7.60 -9.38 19.98
CA GLU A 61 -7.88 -9.35 21.41
C GLU A 61 -9.37 -9.33 21.76
N ASN A 62 -10.19 -8.66 20.94
CA ASN A 62 -11.57 -8.32 21.31
C ASN A 62 -12.65 -9.17 20.63
N GLU A 63 -12.39 -9.74 19.45
CA GLU A 63 -13.40 -10.45 18.65
C GLU A 63 -12.99 -11.88 18.25
N ASP A 64 -11.71 -12.11 17.95
CA ASP A 64 -11.29 -13.40 17.42
C ASP A 64 -11.08 -14.47 18.50
N GLY A 65 -10.93 -14.07 19.77
CA GLY A 65 -11.08 -14.96 20.93
C GLY A 65 -10.15 -16.17 20.88
N VAL A 66 -8.82 -15.93 20.97
CA VAL A 66 -7.82 -17.00 21.09
C VAL A 66 -8.15 -17.94 22.27
N LYS A 67 -8.02 -19.25 22.06
CA LYS A 67 -8.51 -20.34 22.94
C LYS A 67 -7.97 -20.27 24.39
N SER A 68 -8.86 -19.84 25.29
CA SER A 68 -9.17 -20.38 26.64
C SER A 68 -8.37 -19.97 27.90
N SER A 69 -9.14 -19.97 29.01
CA SER A 69 -8.83 -19.85 30.44
C SER A 69 -8.72 -18.43 31.04
N ASP A 70 -9.80 -18.05 31.74
CA ASP A 70 -9.85 -17.31 33.01
C ASP A 70 -8.66 -16.40 33.36
N THR A 71 -8.41 -15.38 32.55
CA THR A 71 -7.74 -14.18 33.03
C THR A 71 -8.34 -12.98 32.34
N GLU A 72 -8.86 -12.08 33.18
CA GLU A 72 -9.55 -10.84 32.87
C GLU A 72 -8.99 -10.14 31.64
N SER A 73 -9.92 -9.69 30.79
CA SER A 73 -9.71 -8.86 29.61
C SER A 73 -8.82 -7.67 29.94
N LYS A 74 -7.53 -7.75 29.64
CA LYS A 74 -6.56 -6.65 29.78
C LYS A 74 -6.69 -5.63 28.64
N THR A 75 -7.91 -5.20 28.34
CA THR A 75 -8.17 -4.15 27.34
C THR A 75 -7.64 -2.79 27.78
N GLU A 76 -7.20 -2.64 29.04
CA GLU A 76 -6.67 -1.38 29.58
C GLU A 76 -5.22 -1.07 29.18
N ASP A 77 -4.46 -2.01 28.62
CA ASP A 77 -2.99 -1.84 28.45
C ASP A 77 -2.52 -1.61 27.01
N LEU A 78 -3.40 -1.69 26.00
CA LEU A 78 -2.94 -1.57 24.60
C LEU A 78 -2.32 -0.20 24.34
N LEU A 79 -2.98 0.88 24.75
CA LEU A 79 -2.51 2.26 24.56
C LEU A 79 -3.14 3.18 25.62
N PRO A 80 -2.40 3.64 26.65
CA PRO A 80 -2.98 4.37 27.78
C PRO A 80 -3.64 5.72 27.39
N CYS A 81 -3.34 6.23 26.18
CA CYS A 81 -3.87 7.48 25.65
C CYS A 81 -4.99 7.32 24.62
N VAL A 82 -5.44 6.09 24.30
CA VAL A 82 -6.55 5.87 23.35
C VAL A 82 -7.87 5.74 24.08
N THR A 83 -8.84 6.56 23.68
CA THR A 83 -10.22 6.42 24.14
C THR A 83 -10.97 5.49 23.19
N LYS A 84 -11.36 4.32 23.70
CA LYS A 84 -12.16 3.34 22.99
C LYS A 84 -13.64 3.53 23.29
N THR A 85 -14.45 3.72 22.25
CA THR A 85 -15.92 3.75 22.35
C THR A 85 -16.51 2.60 21.54
N ILE A 86 -17.45 1.85 22.13
CA ILE A 86 -18.20 0.81 21.43
C ILE A 86 -19.68 1.18 21.49
N GLU A 87 -20.32 1.22 20.32
CA GLU A 87 -21.75 1.42 20.17
C GLU A 87 -22.36 0.21 19.47
N LEU A 88 -23.45 -0.33 20.02
CA LEU A 88 -24.22 -1.40 19.38
C LEU A 88 -25.62 -0.88 19.09
N ILE A 89 -25.96 -0.75 17.82
CA ILE A 89 -27.29 -0.34 17.36
C ILE A 89 -27.86 -1.50 16.55
N ASN A 90 -28.93 -2.11 17.07
CA ASN A 90 -29.52 -3.34 16.52
C ASN A 90 -28.48 -4.47 16.43
N THR A 91 -28.06 -4.82 15.22
CA THR A 91 -27.04 -5.83 14.94
C THR A 91 -25.74 -5.22 14.44
N THR A 92 -25.60 -3.90 14.39
CA THR A 92 -24.37 -3.24 13.92
C THR A 92 -23.57 -2.73 15.10
N LYS A 93 -22.32 -3.20 15.22
CA LYS A 93 -21.36 -2.75 16.22
C LYS A 93 -20.41 -1.76 15.56
N THR A 94 -20.27 -0.58 16.15
CA THR A 94 -19.34 0.46 15.75
C THR A 94 -18.33 0.67 16.87
N ILE A 95 -17.06 0.73 16.50
CA ILE A 95 -15.93 0.87 17.40
C ILE A 95 -15.15 2.10 16.95
N THR A 96 -14.95 3.03 17.87
CA THR A 96 -14.15 4.23 17.65
C THR A 96 -12.91 4.16 18.54
N LEU A 97 -11.74 4.21 17.91
CA LEU A 97 -10.46 4.43 18.57
C LEU A 97 -10.10 5.90 18.40
N ASP A 98 -10.17 6.67 19.49
CA ASP A 98 -9.88 8.09 19.52
C ASP A 98 -8.53 8.35 20.18
N PHE A 99 -7.57 8.81 19.38
CA PHE A 99 -6.19 9.12 19.78
C PHE A 99 -6.04 10.59 20.22
N GLY A 100 -7.12 11.36 20.20
CA GLY A 100 -7.13 12.77 20.56
C GLY A 100 -6.16 13.61 19.71
N GLU A 101 -5.48 14.54 20.36
CA GLU A 101 -4.47 15.43 19.74
C GLU A 101 -3.08 14.78 19.62
N GLY A 102 -2.91 13.55 20.11
CA GLY A 102 -1.61 12.88 20.17
C GLY A 102 -1.57 11.74 21.16
N CYS A 103 -1.39 10.52 20.66
CA CYS A 103 -1.15 9.33 21.44
C CYS A 103 0.12 8.64 20.94
N GLU A 104 1.17 8.70 21.75
CA GLU A 104 2.44 8.04 21.50
C GLU A 104 2.31 6.54 21.81
N LEU A 105 2.57 5.72 20.80
CA LEU A 105 2.53 4.27 20.91
C LEU A 105 3.86 3.75 21.53
N PRO A 106 3.93 2.50 22.02
CA PRO A 106 5.17 1.92 22.54
C PRO A 106 6.33 1.86 21.54
N ASN A 107 6.04 2.02 20.26
CA ASN A 107 7.02 2.15 19.19
C ASN A 107 7.29 3.62 18.80
N GLY A 108 6.98 4.59 19.65
CA GLY A 108 7.34 6.00 19.43
C GLY A 108 6.62 6.71 18.29
N ASN A 109 5.80 6.00 17.49
CA ASN A 109 4.90 6.64 16.54
C ASN A 109 3.79 7.35 17.30
N VAL A 110 3.35 8.49 16.78
CA VAL A 110 2.31 9.32 17.39
C VAL A 110 1.08 9.30 16.51
N LEU A 111 -0.05 8.84 17.03
CA LEU A 111 -1.32 8.86 16.32
C LEU A 111 -2.21 10.00 16.80
N ARG A 112 -3.00 10.59 15.91
CA ARG A 112 -3.97 11.66 16.22
C ARG A 112 -5.28 11.42 15.49
N GLY A 113 -6.37 11.98 16.00
CA GLY A 113 -7.70 11.82 15.42
C GLY A 113 -8.30 10.45 15.71
N LYS A 114 -9.12 9.93 14.80
CA LYS A 114 -9.90 8.72 15.06
C LYS A 114 -9.87 7.71 13.92
N ILE A 115 -9.89 6.44 14.32
CA ILE A 115 -10.21 5.29 13.49
C ILE A 115 -11.60 4.81 13.90
N ILE A 116 -12.52 4.72 12.92
CA ILE A 116 -13.90 4.25 13.13
C ILE A 116 -14.09 2.97 12.34
N MET A 117 -14.47 1.91 13.02
CA MET A 117 -14.71 0.58 12.47
C MET A 117 -16.16 0.18 12.70
N SER A 118 -16.82 -0.40 11.71
CA SER A 118 -18.21 -0.86 11.85
C SER A 118 -18.41 -2.21 11.18
N TYR A 119 -19.16 -3.09 11.84
CA TYR A 119 -19.52 -4.39 11.29
C TYR A 119 -20.88 -4.86 11.81
N ALA A 120 -21.54 -5.72 11.03
CA ALA A 120 -22.72 -6.42 11.49
C ALA A 120 -22.31 -7.65 12.31
N ILE A 121 -22.91 -7.80 13.48
CA ILE A 121 -22.84 -9.02 14.28
C ILE A 121 -23.73 -10.05 13.59
N ASP A 122 -23.09 -11.07 13.03
CA ASP A 122 -23.75 -12.24 12.49
C ASP A 122 -22.98 -13.47 12.98
N SER A 123 -23.63 -14.26 13.84
CA SER A 123 -23.04 -15.43 14.48
C SER A 123 -22.97 -16.66 13.56
N ASP A 124 -23.65 -16.61 12.42
CA ASP A 124 -23.83 -17.77 11.53
C ASP A 124 -22.83 -17.75 10.35
N VAL A 125 -22.11 -16.64 10.16
CA VAL A 125 -21.09 -16.46 9.11
C VAL A 125 -19.67 -16.70 9.64
N HIS A 126 -18.89 -17.46 8.89
CA HIS A 126 -17.48 -17.72 9.17
C HIS A 126 -16.57 -16.55 8.75
N SER A 127 -17.17 -15.43 8.35
CA SER A 127 -16.49 -14.23 7.86
C SER A 127 -17.08 -12.97 8.47
N LEU A 128 -16.23 -12.03 8.87
CA LEU A 128 -16.62 -10.73 9.39
C LEU A 128 -16.21 -9.62 8.41
N THR A 129 -17.19 -8.87 7.91
CA THR A 129 -16.93 -7.69 7.06
C THR A 129 -16.96 -6.42 7.89
N ILE A 130 -15.83 -5.74 7.93
CA ILE A 130 -15.59 -4.53 8.72
C ILE A 130 -15.37 -3.36 7.75
N THR A 131 -16.18 -2.32 7.87
CA THR A 131 -15.90 -1.04 7.23
C THR A 131 -15.04 -0.19 8.15
N HIS A 132 -14.08 0.51 7.57
CA HIS A 132 -13.08 1.29 8.28
C HIS A 132 -12.98 2.69 7.64
N THR A 133 -13.10 3.74 8.46
CA THR A 133 -12.98 5.13 8.03
C THR A 133 -12.16 5.95 9.03
N TYR A 134 -11.57 7.03 8.55
CA TYR A 134 -10.77 7.96 9.34
C TYR A 134 -11.53 9.27 9.61
N GLU A 135 -11.36 9.84 10.81
CA GLU A 135 -11.82 11.19 11.15
C GLU A 135 -10.65 12.02 11.68
N ASN A 136 -10.18 12.99 10.88
CA ASN A 136 -9.01 13.83 11.18
C ASN A 136 -7.79 13.00 11.63
N PHE A 137 -7.56 11.84 11.00
CA PHE A 137 -6.55 10.89 11.45
C PHE A 137 -5.17 11.22 10.91
N TYR A 138 -4.15 11.13 11.78
CA TYR A 138 -2.76 11.29 11.41
C TYR A 138 -1.92 10.14 11.97
N PHE A 139 -1.05 9.60 11.11
CA PHE A 139 0.05 8.72 11.51
C PHE A 139 1.34 9.54 11.51
N ASN A 140 1.91 9.78 12.70
CA ASN A 140 2.91 10.83 12.90
C ASN A 140 2.38 12.16 12.34
N ASP A 141 3.08 12.76 11.38
CA ASP A 141 2.66 13.99 10.71
C ASP A 141 2.00 13.77 9.35
N ILE A 142 1.71 12.51 8.97
CA ILE A 142 1.04 12.16 7.72
C ILE A 142 -0.46 12.11 7.95
N SER A 143 -1.22 12.95 7.26
CA SER A 143 -2.68 12.91 7.25
C SER A 143 -3.18 11.75 6.39
N ILE A 144 -4.21 11.05 6.86
CA ILE A 144 -4.77 9.89 6.16
C ILE A 144 -6.28 10.06 6.03
N GLU A 145 -6.74 9.99 4.79
CA GLU A 145 -8.15 10.13 4.42
C GLU A 145 -8.60 8.94 3.56
N GLY A 146 -9.92 8.75 3.46
CA GLY A 146 -10.54 7.66 2.71
C GLY A 146 -11.06 6.55 3.63
N GLY A 147 -11.02 5.31 3.15
CA GLY A 147 -11.53 4.17 3.92
C GLY A 147 -11.18 2.82 3.34
N ASN A 148 -11.28 1.82 4.20
CA ASN A 148 -10.97 0.43 3.89
C ASN A 148 -12.19 -0.45 4.18
N THR A 149 -12.29 -1.59 3.50
CA THR A 149 -13.15 -2.70 3.89
C THR A 149 -12.27 -3.90 4.16
N ILE A 150 -12.45 -4.53 5.31
CA ILE A 150 -11.72 -5.73 5.72
C ILE A 150 -12.71 -6.88 5.77
N ILE A 151 -12.43 -7.96 5.04
CA ILE A 151 -13.13 -9.23 5.17
C ILE A 151 -12.19 -10.17 5.91
N ARG A 152 -12.54 -10.50 7.16
CA ARG A 152 -11.81 -11.48 7.98
C ARG A 152 -12.48 -12.83 7.84
N VAL A 153 -11.70 -13.89 7.64
CA VAL A 153 -12.17 -15.28 7.71
C VAL A 153 -11.43 -16.01 8.82
N ARG A 154 -12.17 -16.84 9.57
CA ARG A 154 -11.59 -17.60 10.69
C ARG A 154 -10.64 -18.70 10.24
N GLU A 155 -10.87 -19.23 9.05
CA GLU A 155 -10.12 -20.34 8.48
C GLU A 155 -10.18 -20.20 6.95
N ASN A 156 -9.02 -20.06 6.32
CA ASN A 156 -8.86 -20.12 4.86
C ASN A 156 -8.60 -21.57 4.42
N ASP A 157 -8.32 -21.79 3.13
CA ASP A 157 -8.05 -23.13 2.58
C ASP A 157 -6.82 -23.82 3.20
N ASN A 158 -5.92 -23.06 3.82
CA ASN A 158 -4.74 -23.56 4.52
C ASN A 158 -4.97 -23.80 6.02
N GLY A 159 -6.17 -23.51 6.54
CA GLY A 159 -6.46 -23.61 7.97
C GLY A 159 -6.09 -22.36 8.78
N ASN A 160 -5.68 -21.28 8.13
CA ASN A 160 -5.14 -20.07 8.77
C ASN A 160 -6.18 -18.94 8.84
N LEU A 161 -6.00 -18.03 9.81
CA LEU A 161 -6.75 -16.77 9.84
C LEU A 161 -6.31 -15.90 8.66
N GLN A 162 -7.26 -15.24 8.00
CA GLN A 162 -6.95 -14.37 6.87
C GLN A 162 -7.81 -13.11 6.86
N SER A 163 -7.17 -11.99 6.54
CA SER A 163 -7.81 -10.68 6.34
C SER A 163 -7.60 -10.24 4.90
N THR A 164 -8.68 -9.99 4.17
CA THR A 164 -8.64 -9.34 2.84
C THR A 164 -9.05 -7.89 3.00
N ILE A 165 -8.13 -6.98 2.70
CA ILE A 165 -8.27 -5.54 2.87
C ILE A 165 -8.40 -4.91 1.49
N THR A 166 -9.56 -4.33 1.18
CA THR A 166 -9.75 -3.43 0.04
C THR A 166 -9.66 -2.00 0.54
N PHE A 167 -8.76 -1.20 -0.01
CA PHE A 167 -8.51 0.17 0.44
C PHE A 167 -8.65 1.16 -0.70
N ASN A 168 -9.09 2.36 -0.36
CA ASN A 168 -8.97 3.56 -1.17
C ASN A 168 -8.67 4.73 -0.21
N THR A 169 -7.41 5.12 -0.15
CA THR A 169 -6.91 6.08 0.86
C THR A 169 -5.98 7.09 0.23
N THR A 170 -5.89 8.28 0.81
CA THR A 170 -4.90 9.29 0.44
C THR A 170 -4.04 9.64 1.64
N LEU A 171 -2.72 9.59 1.46
CA LEU A 171 -1.73 9.98 2.45
C LEU A 171 -1.17 11.34 2.05
N THR A 172 -1.11 12.29 2.99
CA THR A 172 -0.59 13.64 2.75
C THR A 172 0.46 14.01 3.79
N TRP A 173 1.67 14.34 3.33
CA TRP A 173 2.80 14.77 4.16
C TRP A 173 2.72 16.26 4.53
N PRO A 174 3.47 16.72 5.54
CA PRO A 174 3.42 18.12 6.01
C PRO A 174 3.78 19.18 4.98
N ASP A 175 4.61 18.83 3.99
CA ASP A 175 4.98 19.70 2.88
C ASP A 175 3.91 19.78 1.77
N GLY A 176 2.79 19.06 1.96
CA GLY A 176 1.68 18.98 1.03
C GLY A 176 1.95 18.05 -0.17
N VAL A 177 2.99 17.22 -0.14
CA VAL A 177 3.10 16.05 -1.02
C VAL A 177 2.02 15.05 -0.63
N PHE A 178 1.42 14.38 -1.61
CA PHE A 178 0.41 13.36 -1.35
C PHE A 178 0.57 12.16 -2.29
N ALA A 179 0.05 11.02 -1.84
CA ALA A 179 -0.13 9.81 -2.62
C ALA A 179 -1.52 9.22 -2.34
N SER A 180 -2.33 9.06 -3.39
CA SER A 180 -3.59 8.32 -3.33
C SER A 180 -3.33 6.87 -3.71
N ARG A 181 -3.94 5.92 -3.01
CA ARG A 181 -3.75 4.49 -3.25
C ARG A 181 -5.08 3.76 -3.25
N GLU A 182 -5.21 2.79 -4.15
CA GLU A 182 -6.36 1.88 -4.17
C GLU A 182 -5.95 0.48 -4.57
N GLY A 183 -6.59 -0.53 -4.00
CA GLY A 183 -6.30 -1.91 -4.32
C GLY A 183 -6.76 -2.88 -3.25
N THR A 184 -6.20 -4.09 -3.31
CA THR A 184 -6.48 -5.15 -2.36
C THR A 184 -5.19 -5.77 -1.86
N LYS A 185 -5.09 -5.96 -0.53
CA LYS A 185 -4.05 -6.75 0.14
C LYS A 185 -4.71 -7.87 0.93
N THR A 186 -4.17 -9.07 0.81
CA THR A 186 -4.57 -10.22 1.61
C THR A 186 -3.45 -10.53 2.59
N ARG A 187 -3.79 -10.65 3.87
CA ARG A 187 -2.86 -10.97 4.96
C ARG A 187 -3.29 -12.30 5.56
N GLU A 188 -2.46 -13.32 5.40
CA GLU A 188 -2.64 -14.63 6.01
C GLU A 188 -1.75 -14.76 7.24
N TRP A 189 -2.30 -15.18 8.36
CA TRP A 189 -1.57 -15.33 9.62
C TRP A 189 -1.07 -16.77 9.76
N ILE A 190 0.23 -16.97 9.57
CA ILE A 190 0.83 -18.31 9.47
C ILE A 190 1.48 -18.80 10.77
N GLU A 191 1.87 -17.90 11.67
CA GLU A 191 2.45 -18.23 12.99
C GLU A 191 2.03 -17.22 14.05
N GLY A 192 1.93 -17.65 15.32
CA GLY A 192 1.63 -16.77 16.46
C GLY A 192 0.15 -16.65 16.84
N TYR A 193 -0.77 -17.13 15.99
CA TYR A 193 -2.23 -17.08 16.24
C TYR A 193 -2.68 -17.70 17.58
N ASP A 194 -2.00 -18.75 18.04
CA ASP A 194 -2.33 -19.43 19.28
C ASP A 194 -1.74 -18.76 20.53
N THR A 195 -0.94 -17.71 20.39
CA THR A 195 -0.34 -16.96 21.50
C THR A 195 -1.01 -15.58 21.66
N ARG A 196 -0.83 -14.95 22.82
CA ARG A 196 -1.22 -13.54 23.04
C ARG A 196 -0.07 -12.57 22.79
N THR A 197 1.03 -13.02 22.19
CA THR A 197 2.24 -12.21 22.03
C THR A 197 2.31 -11.70 20.61
N PHE A 198 1.81 -10.49 20.37
CA PHE A 198 1.78 -9.90 19.03
C PHE A 198 3.13 -9.94 18.28
N GLY A 199 4.25 -9.86 19.01
CA GLY A 199 5.59 -9.90 18.44
C GLY A 199 6.01 -11.23 17.83
N ASP A 200 5.36 -12.36 18.15
CA ASP A 200 5.68 -13.66 17.54
C ASP A 200 4.87 -13.96 16.27
N ASN A 201 4.02 -13.02 15.87
CA ASN A 201 3.16 -13.19 14.70
C ASN A 201 3.95 -13.10 13.39
N VAL A 202 3.61 -14.01 12.47
CA VAL A 202 4.12 -14.01 11.11
C VAL A 202 2.97 -14.00 10.13
N PHE A 203 3.04 -13.08 9.15
CA PHE A 203 2.04 -12.93 8.10
C PHE A 203 2.64 -13.13 6.72
N LEU A 204 1.87 -13.74 5.83
CA LEU A 204 2.10 -13.70 4.39
C LEU A 204 1.17 -12.66 3.77
N ILE A 205 1.73 -11.73 3.02
CA ILE A 205 0.99 -10.65 2.37
C ILE A 205 1.02 -10.87 0.86
N THR A 206 -0.15 -10.90 0.24
CA THR A 206 -0.33 -10.93 -1.23
C THR A 206 -1.28 -9.82 -1.65
N GLY A 207 -1.36 -9.55 -2.95
CA GLY A 207 -2.34 -8.62 -3.50
C GLY A 207 -1.76 -7.72 -4.57
N ASN A 208 -2.56 -6.73 -4.94
CA ASN A 208 -2.25 -5.80 -6.00
C ASN A 208 -2.93 -4.44 -5.74
N TRP A 209 -2.21 -3.37 -6.02
CA TRP A 209 -2.68 -2.01 -5.80
C TRP A 209 -2.04 -1.01 -6.75
N LYS A 210 -2.57 0.20 -6.73
CA LYS A 210 -2.07 1.34 -7.47
C LYS A 210 -1.85 2.49 -6.50
N ALA A 211 -0.80 3.27 -6.75
CA ALA A 211 -0.55 4.55 -6.10
C ALA A 211 -0.42 5.64 -7.18
N THR A 212 -1.05 6.78 -6.93
CA THR A 212 -1.00 7.98 -7.75
C THR A 212 -0.39 9.11 -6.91
N PHE A 213 0.75 9.63 -7.34
CA PHE A 213 1.49 10.67 -6.65
C PHE A 213 1.06 12.07 -7.13
N LYS A 214 1.41 13.09 -6.35
CA LYS A 214 1.05 14.50 -6.60
C LYS A 214 1.44 15.03 -7.98
N ASP A 215 2.54 14.56 -8.55
CA ASP A 215 3.02 14.93 -9.89
C ASP A 215 2.25 14.25 -11.02
N GLY A 216 1.31 13.35 -10.69
CA GLY A 216 0.55 12.55 -11.64
C GLY A 216 1.20 11.20 -11.97
N THR A 217 2.36 10.89 -11.40
CA THR A 217 3.02 9.58 -11.56
C THR A 217 2.13 8.50 -10.97
N GLU A 218 1.89 7.45 -11.74
CA GLU A 218 1.13 6.29 -11.30
C GLU A 218 2.01 5.05 -11.32
N LEU A 219 2.06 4.37 -10.17
CA LEU A 219 2.74 3.09 -10.00
C LEU A 219 1.70 2.05 -9.61
N SER A 220 1.67 0.91 -10.29
CA SER A 220 0.98 -0.28 -9.79
C SER A 220 1.97 -1.24 -9.16
N ALA A 221 1.52 -1.92 -8.12
CA ALA A 221 2.26 -2.93 -7.40
C ALA A 221 1.48 -4.25 -7.46
N ASN A 222 2.19 -5.35 -7.71
CA ASN A 222 1.64 -6.70 -7.76
C ASN A 222 2.59 -7.66 -7.05
N VAL A 223 2.11 -8.34 -6.01
CA VAL A 223 2.95 -9.28 -5.26
C VAL A 223 3.14 -10.55 -6.10
N LEU A 224 4.39 -10.82 -6.52
CA LEU A 224 4.76 -12.02 -7.28
C LEU A 224 5.03 -13.20 -6.34
N GLU A 225 5.76 -12.93 -5.26
CA GLU A 225 6.04 -13.88 -4.19
C GLU A 225 5.52 -13.30 -2.87
N PRO A 226 4.75 -14.06 -2.07
CA PRO A 226 4.16 -13.54 -0.84
C PRO A 226 5.19 -12.83 0.04
N LEU A 227 4.86 -11.61 0.46
CA LEU A 227 5.73 -10.82 1.32
C LEU A 227 5.63 -11.36 2.75
N THR A 228 6.76 -11.76 3.32
CA THR A 228 6.79 -12.29 4.69
C THR A 228 7.00 -11.15 5.67
N ARG A 229 6.06 -11.01 6.61
CA ARG A 229 6.09 -9.99 7.64
C ARG A 229 6.12 -10.64 9.02
N GLU A 230 7.25 -10.54 9.69
CA GLU A 230 7.38 -10.89 11.10
C GLU A 230 7.15 -9.66 11.96
N MET A 231 6.31 -9.77 12.97
CA MET A 231 6.03 -8.66 13.88
C MET A 231 7.20 -8.34 14.83
N ALA A 232 8.10 -9.30 15.04
CA ALA A 232 9.38 -9.08 15.72
C ALA A 232 10.36 -8.25 14.89
N CYS A 233 10.20 -8.23 13.56
CA CYS A 233 11.04 -7.44 12.67
C CYS A 233 10.37 -6.10 12.33
N ARG A 234 11.16 -5.05 12.09
CA ARG A 234 10.64 -3.76 11.64
C ARG A 234 10.25 -3.76 10.16
N PHE A 235 10.81 -4.67 9.37
CA PHE A 235 10.74 -4.69 7.92
C PHE A 235 10.03 -5.95 7.41
N ILE A 236 9.60 -5.91 6.15
CA ILE A 236 9.30 -7.13 5.39
C ILE A 236 10.64 -7.82 5.16
N ILE A 237 10.71 -9.11 5.46
CA ILE A 237 11.98 -9.85 5.48
C ILE A 237 12.25 -10.64 4.20
N SER A 238 11.21 -10.88 3.39
CA SER A 238 11.31 -11.61 2.13
C SER A 238 10.08 -11.42 1.26
N GLY A 239 10.21 -11.82 -0.01
CA GLY A 239 9.16 -11.78 -1.02
C GLY A 239 9.48 -10.76 -2.12
N VAL A 240 8.67 -10.78 -3.18
CA VAL A 240 8.94 -10.02 -4.41
C VAL A 240 7.70 -9.25 -4.82
N LEU A 241 7.86 -7.94 -4.99
CA LEU A 241 6.84 -7.01 -5.45
C LEU A 241 7.20 -6.52 -6.85
N GLU A 242 6.38 -6.83 -7.84
CA GLU A 242 6.45 -6.21 -9.16
C GLU A 242 5.88 -4.81 -9.10
N MET A 243 6.59 -3.86 -9.68
CA MET A 243 6.20 -2.48 -9.84
C MET A 243 6.06 -2.17 -11.33
N GLN A 244 5.04 -1.42 -11.71
CA GLN A 244 4.80 -1.01 -13.09
C GLN A 244 4.46 0.47 -13.19
N LYS A 245 5.08 1.16 -14.15
CA LYS A 245 4.87 2.57 -14.53
C LYS A 245 4.66 2.64 -16.04
N GLY A 246 3.40 2.74 -16.47
CA GLY A 246 3.06 2.61 -17.89
C GLY A 246 3.51 1.24 -18.44
N ASP A 247 4.34 1.25 -19.48
CA ASP A 247 4.90 0.02 -20.07
C ASP A 247 6.23 -0.41 -19.41
N SER A 248 6.76 0.39 -18.48
CA SER A 248 7.97 0.05 -17.72
C SER A 248 7.64 -0.81 -16.51
N ALA A 249 8.46 -1.83 -16.25
CA ALA A 249 8.34 -2.68 -15.06
C ALA A 249 9.67 -2.79 -14.29
N GLY A 250 9.58 -3.14 -13.02
CA GLY A 250 10.71 -3.48 -12.17
C GLY A 250 10.26 -4.34 -11.01
N VAL A 251 11.20 -4.93 -10.29
CA VAL A 251 10.89 -5.77 -9.13
C VAL A 251 11.63 -5.27 -7.91
N LEU A 252 10.93 -5.22 -6.78
CA LEU A 252 11.50 -4.97 -5.47
C LEU A 252 11.54 -6.29 -4.70
N ASP A 253 12.75 -6.79 -4.47
CA ASP A 253 13.03 -7.99 -3.67
C ASP A 253 13.37 -7.57 -2.24
N PHE A 254 12.63 -8.10 -1.27
CA PHE A 254 12.80 -7.80 0.16
C PHE A 254 13.86 -8.65 0.86
N GLY A 255 14.52 -9.57 0.16
CA GLY A 255 15.63 -10.34 0.68
C GLY A 255 15.29 -11.77 1.10
N ASP A 256 16.18 -12.37 1.88
CA ASP A 256 16.24 -13.81 2.12
C ASP A 256 15.61 -14.29 3.45
N GLY A 257 14.96 -13.38 4.17
CA GLY A 257 14.43 -13.60 5.52
C GLY A 257 15.26 -12.93 6.62
N SER A 258 16.38 -12.31 6.29
CA SER A 258 17.16 -11.50 7.23
C SER A 258 16.36 -10.28 7.69
N CYS A 259 16.29 -10.04 9.01
CA CYS A 259 15.69 -8.82 9.55
C CYS A 259 16.68 -7.65 9.43
N ASP A 260 16.77 -7.08 8.24
CA ASP A 260 17.50 -5.85 7.94
C ASP A 260 16.60 -4.86 7.19
N ASN A 261 17.14 -3.70 6.87
CA ASN A 261 16.43 -2.61 6.21
C ASN A 261 16.79 -2.51 4.72
N VAL A 262 17.18 -3.62 4.10
CA VAL A 262 17.67 -3.64 2.73
C VAL A 262 16.67 -4.36 1.84
N ALA A 263 16.33 -3.72 0.72
CA ALA A 263 15.64 -4.36 -0.40
C ALA A 263 16.44 -4.08 -1.68
N THR A 264 16.30 -4.93 -2.70
CA THR A 264 16.95 -4.75 -4.00
C THR A 264 15.90 -4.44 -5.05
N PHE A 265 15.97 -3.25 -5.64
CA PHE A 265 15.15 -2.88 -6.77
C PHE A 265 15.88 -3.19 -8.07
N THR A 266 15.29 -4.00 -8.94
CA THR A 266 15.82 -4.31 -10.28
C THR A 266 14.90 -3.67 -11.33
N ASN A 267 15.44 -2.79 -12.15
CA ASN A 267 14.66 -2.14 -13.22
C ASN A 267 14.56 -3.03 -14.47
N GLN A 268 13.80 -2.59 -15.48
CA GLN A 268 13.63 -3.32 -16.75
C GLN A 268 14.94 -3.52 -17.56
N ALA A 269 15.98 -2.76 -17.25
CA ALA A 269 17.30 -2.89 -17.89
C ALA A 269 18.23 -3.85 -17.11
N ASP A 270 17.70 -4.60 -16.15
CA ASP A 270 18.43 -5.48 -15.23
C ASP A 270 19.49 -4.73 -14.39
N GLU A 271 19.29 -3.43 -14.15
CA GLU A 271 20.12 -2.65 -13.23
C GLU A 271 19.57 -2.75 -11.81
N GLU A 272 20.44 -3.10 -10.87
CA GLU A 272 20.11 -3.27 -9.45
C GLU A 272 20.44 -2.02 -8.64
N PHE A 273 19.52 -1.65 -7.76
CA PHE A 273 19.63 -0.55 -6.81
C PHE A 273 19.33 -1.07 -5.41
N GLU A 274 20.25 -0.81 -4.48
CA GLU A 274 20.00 -1.06 -3.07
C GLU A 274 19.05 0.01 -2.52
N ILE A 275 17.94 -0.44 -1.93
CA ILE A 275 16.91 0.40 -1.35
C ILE A 275 16.97 0.27 0.18
N THR A 276 17.17 1.38 0.86
CA THR A 276 17.09 1.44 2.32
C THR A 276 15.64 1.66 2.76
N LEU A 277 15.04 0.65 3.37
CA LEU A 277 13.70 0.71 3.95
C LEU A 277 13.71 1.60 5.20
N LYS A 278 12.74 2.51 5.31
CA LYS A 278 12.64 3.41 6.46
C LYS A 278 12.09 2.71 7.70
N GLY A 279 11.08 1.83 7.57
CA GLY A 279 10.43 1.09 8.65
C GLY A 279 9.87 1.96 9.80
N ARG A 280 9.22 1.32 10.78
CA ARG A 280 8.63 1.94 11.99
C ARG A 280 9.63 2.60 12.95
N MET A 281 9.54 3.89 13.25
CA MET A 281 10.30 4.46 14.41
C MET A 281 9.98 3.67 15.70
N PHE A 282 10.89 3.70 16.69
CA PHE A 282 10.72 3.12 18.04
C PHE A 282 10.43 4.23 19.04
#